data_AF-A0A2L2XCL9-F1
#
_entry.id   AF-A0A2L2XCL9-F1
#
_cell.length_a   1.000
_cell.length_b   1.000
_cell.length_c   1.000
_cell.angle_alpha   90.00
_cell.angle_beta   90.00
_cell.angle_gamma   90.00
#
_symmetry.space_group_name_H-M   'P 1'
#
loop_
_entity.id
_entity.type
_entity.pdbx_description
1 polymer ?
#
loop_
_entity_poly.entity_id
_entity_poly.type
_entity_poly.pdbx_seq_one_letter_code
_entity_poly.pdbx_strand_id
1 'polypeptide(L)' 'MSTAPKIRDEKDKPVLLSAITADVNVLITGDKDFTGIDVDRPEILTPTEFLDRY' A
#
# COMPACT_ATOMS: atom_id res chain seq x y z
N MET A 1 11.84 -9.61 13.94
CA MET A 1 10.40 -9.96 13.88
C MET A 1 9.73 -8.89 13.04
N SER A 2 9.37 -9.17 11.80
CA SER A 2 8.58 -8.23 10.99
C SER A 2 7.13 -8.30 11.49
N THR A 3 6.72 -7.32 12.27
CA THR A 3 5.31 -7.12 12.58
C THR A 3 4.58 -6.86 11.28
N ALA A 4 3.53 -7.62 10.98
CA ALA A 4 2.71 -7.40 9.80
C ALA A 4 2.24 -5.92 9.76
N PRO A 5 2.12 -5.33 8.55
CA PRO A 5 1.71 -3.93 8.42
C PRO A 5 0.38 -3.71 9.16
N LYS A 6 0.33 -2.66 9.97
CA LYS A 6 -0.93 -2.26 10.62
C LYS A 6 -1.81 -1.58 9.60
N ILE A 7 -2.87 -2.26 9.21
CA ILE A 7 -3.94 -1.71 8.37
C ILE A 7 -5.17 -1.44 9.24
N ARG A 8 -6.00 -0.48 8.84
CA ARG A 8 -7.20 -0.11 9.59
C ARG A 8 -8.33 -1.14 9.41
N ASP A 9 -8.56 -1.60 8.18
CA ASP A 9 -9.45 -2.75 7.91
C ASP A 9 -8.64 -4.03 7.64
N GLU A 10 -8.88 -5.04 8.47
CA GLU A 10 -8.28 -6.37 8.33
C GLU A 10 -8.59 -7.04 6.98
N LYS A 11 -9.72 -6.69 6.35
CA LYS A 11 -10.12 -7.23 5.04
C LYS A 11 -9.27 -6.70 3.89
N ASP A 12 -8.54 -5.62 4.09
CA ASP A 12 -7.65 -5.03 3.09
C ASP A 12 -6.25 -5.63 3.10
N LYS A 13 -5.89 -6.42 4.13
CA LYS A 13 -4.60 -7.12 4.21
C LYS A 13 -4.27 -7.94 2.96
N PRO A 14 -5.20 -8.73 2.38
CA PRO A 14 -4.88 -9.51 1.19
C PRO A 14 -4.46 -8.65 -0.01
N VAL A 15 -4.99 -7.43 -0.15
CA VAL A 15 -4.60 -6.50 -1.23
C VAL A 15 -3.16 -6.04 -1.04
N LEU A 16 -2.82 -5.57 0.15
CA LEU A 16 -1.46 -5.13 0.48
C LEU A 16 -0.45 -6.29 0.37
N LEU A 17 -0.78 -7.45 0.93
CA LEU A 17 0.09 -8.63 0.89
C LEU A 17 0.29 -9.15 -0.54
N SER A 18 -0.73 -9.06 -1.40
CA SER A 18 -0.58 -9.42 -2.82
C SER A 18 0.38 -8.47 -3.53
N ALA A 19 0.28 -7.16 -3.26
CA ALA A 19 1.18 -6.16 -3.84
C ALA A 19 2.64 -6.34 -3.36
N ILE A 20 2.83 -6.63 -2.06
CA ILE A 20 4.15 -6.98 -1.48
C ILE A 20 4.69 -8.25 -2.14
N THR A 21 3.86 -9.30 -2.24
CA THR A 21 4.27 -10.61 -2.80
C THR A 21 4.63 -10.51 -4.28
N ALA A 22 3.94 -9.66 -5.03
CA ALA A 22 4.22 -9.39 -6.43
C ALA A 22 5.42 -8.45 -6.66
N ASP A 23 6.05 -7.93 -5.59
CA ASP A 23 7.16 -6.97 -5.63
C ASP A 23 6.90 -5.75 -6.54
N VAL A 24 5.66 -5.24 -6.51
CA VAL A 24 5.30 -4.08 -7.34
C VAL A 24 6.04 -2.84 -6.84
N ASN A 25 6.34 -1.89 -7.73
CA ASN A 25 6.96 -0.63 -7.32
C ASN A 25 5.97 0.29 -6.60
N VAL A 26 4.75 0.38 -7.13
CA VAL A 26 3.73 1.32 -6.67
C VAL A 26 2.38 0.61 -6.55
N LEU A 27 1.67 0.83 -5.44
CA LEU A 27 0.25 0.53 -5.26
C LEU A 27 -0.53 1.85 -5.31
N ILE A 28 -1.28 2.06 -6.40
CA ILE A 28 -2.11 3.26 -6.56
C ILE A 28 -3.49 2.96 -5.99
N THR A 29 -3.95 3.74 -5.00
CA THR A 29 -5.27 3.57 -4.40
C THR A 29 -5.83 4.89 -3.85
N GLY A 30 -7.14 5.10 -4.01
CA GLY A 30 -7.85 6.21 -3.35
C GLY A 30 -8.37 5.84 -1.95
N ASP A 31 -8.12 4.62 -1.50
CA ASP A 31 -8.63 4.10 -0.24
C ASP A 31 -7.76 4.57 0.95
N LYS A 32 -8.42 5.23 1.91
CA LYS A 32 -7.77 5.81 3.10
C LYS A 32 -7.34 4.75 4.11
N ASP A 33 -7.83 3.51 3.99
CA ASP A 33 -7.37 2.39 4.82
C ASP A 33 -5.88 2.08 4.59
N PHE A 34 -5.30 2.51 3.45
CA PHE A 34 -3.90 2.33 3.09
C PHE A 34 -3.01 3.53 3.40
N THR A 35 -3.58 4.65 3.87
CA THR A 35 -2.81 5.86 4.19
C THR A 35 -1.88 5.63 5.38
N GLY A 36 -0.61 5.98 5.22
CA GLY A 36 0.36 5.96 6.31
C GLY A 36 0.78 4.54 6.76
N ILE A 37 0.53 3.53 5.91
CA ILE A 37 1.07 2.19 6.13
C ILE A 37 2.59 2.23 5.96
N ASP A 38 3.30 1.80 7.00
CA ASP A 38 4.75 1.67 7.00
C ASP A 38 5.17 0.32 6.40
N VAL A 39 5.56 0.34 5.14
CA VAL A 39 6.09 -0.80 4.37
C VAL A 39 7.27 -0.34 3.51
N ASP A 40 8.27 -1.20 3.37
CA ASP A 40 9.45 -0.92 2.53
C ASP A 40 9.08 -0.86 1.04
N ARG A 41 8.20 -1.76 0.60
CA ARG A 41 7.66 -1.81 -0.77
C ARG A 41 6.31 -2.54 -0.78
N PRO A 42 5.30 -2.12 -1.56
CA PRO A 42 5.31 -1.03 -2.55
C PRO A 42 5.19 0.39 -1.96
N GLU A 43 5.58 1.41 -2.74
CA GLU A 43 5.17 2.78 -2.47
C GLU A 43 3.65 2.90 -2.64
N ILE A 44 2.95 3.49 -1.68
CA ILE A 44 1.49 3.64 -1.72
C ILE A 44 1.17 5.09 -2.06
N LEU A 45 0.45 5.30 -3.17
CA LEU A 45 0.10 6.63 -3.69
C LEU A 45 -1.40 6.73 -3.99
N THR A 46 -1.97 7.91 -3.84
CA THR A 46 -3.26 8.25 -4.44
C THR A 46 -3.11 8.43 -5.96
N PRO A 47 -4.21 8.32 -6.74
CA PRO A 47 -4.16 8.58 -8.18
C PRO A 47 -3.61 9.97 -8.51
N THR A 48 -3.96 11.00 -7.74
CA THR A 48 -3.44 12.35 -7.94
C THR A 48 -1.94 12.42 -7.65
N GLU A 49 -1.47 11.85 -6.54
CA GLU A 49 -0.03 11.82 -6.23
C GLU A 49 0.79 11.05 -7.26
N PHE A 50 0.21 10.02 -7.86
CA PHE A 50 0.86 9.30 -8.95
C PHE A 50 1.04 10.19 -10.19
N LEU A 51 -0.04 10.85 -10.64
CA LEU A 51 0.00 11.76 -11.79
C LEU A 51 0.88 12.99 -11.57
N ASP A 52 1.01 13.46 -10.33
CA ASP A 52 1.86 14.61 -10.00
C ASP A 52 3.36 14.25 -10.02
N ARG A 53 3.71 12.96 -9.86
CA ARG A 53 5.10 12.49 -9.80
C ARG A 53 5.60 11.81 -11.07
N TYR A 54 4.70 11.22 -11.87
CA TYR A 54 5.01 10.39 -13.04
C TYR A 54 4.17 10.79 -14.26
#